data_AF-A0A090D7V5-F1
#
_entry.id   AF-A0A090D7V5-F1
#
_cell.length_a   1.000
_cell.length_b   1.000
_cell.length_c   1.000
_cell.angle_alpha   90.00
_cell.angle_beta   90.00
_cell.angle_gamma   90.00
#
_symmetry.space_group_name_H-M   'P 1'
#
loop_
_entity.id
_entity.type
_entity.pdbx_description
1 polymer ?
#
loop_
_entity_poly.entity_id
_entity_poly.type
_entity_poly.pdbx_seq_one_letter_code
_entity_poly.pdbx_strand_id
1 'polypeptide(L)'
;MNHLSLLLVSAIVVVHSKNIDGVFKRSSYPCGYPCPISCAPACLPACCAAPAPAPVYVAPAPAPVYVPPPAPPVYVPPPPPPPPLPPLPPLPALPGPPGMPGKPGPSGLMGPPGPPGAPGAPGAAGQPGVPGQPGAPAPPPAPCPPICATQCVMDCPLYCCPTKK
;
A
#
# COMPACT_ATOMS: atom_id res chain seq x y z
N MET A 1 39.82 -43.93 37.81
CA MET A 1 39.14 -43.96 36.48
C MET A 1 39.21 -45.39 35.99
N ASN A 2 38.06 -46.05 35.91
CA ASN A 2 38.00 -47.50 35.69
C ASN A 2 37.99 -47.79 34.19
N HIS A 3 38.66 -48.87 33.76
CA HIS A 3 38.83 -49.21 32.35
C HIS A 3 37.48 -49.33 31.59
N LEU A 4 36.42 -49.72 32.31
CA LEU A 4 35.05 -49.81 31.80
C LEU A 4 34.43 -48.44 31.51
N SER A 5 34.70 -47.42 32.32
CA SER A 5 34.25 -46.04 32.06
C SER A 5 34.93 -45.45 30.82
N LEU A 6 36.19 -45.79 30.55
CA LEU A 6 36.91 -45.30 29.38
C LEU A 6 36.34 -45.86 28.07
N LEU A 7 35.93 -47.14 28.07
CA LEU A 7 35.30 -47.79 26.92
C LEU A 7 33.88 -47.28 26.64
N LEU A 8 33.11 -46.96 27.68
CA LEU A 8 31.79 -46.36 27.51
C LEU A 8 31.89 -44.95 26.89
N VAL A 9 32.84 -44.15 27.34
CA VAL A 9 33.06 -42.80 26.81
C VAL A 9 33.50 -42.87 25.35
N SER A 10 34.41 -43.77 24.97
CA SER A 10 34.83 -43.91 23.58
C SER A 10 33.70 -44.39 22.65
N ALA A 11 32.86 -45.33 23.10
CA ALA A 11 31.71 -45.79 22.32
C ALA A 11 30.68 -44.66 22.10
N ILE A 12 30.38 -43.85 23.11
CA ILE A 12 29.45 -42.71 22.99
C ILE A 12 30.00 -41.67 22.01
N VAL A 13 31.30 -41.39 22.06
CA VAL A 13 31.97 -40.45 21.14
C VAL A 13 31.91 -40.95 19.69
N VAL A 14 32.13 -42.25 19.44
CA VAL A 14 32.07 -42.84 18.09
C VAL A 14 30.64 -42.86 17.53
N VAL A 15 29.64 -43.17 18.36
CA VAL A 15 28.22 -43.16 17.94
C VAL A 15 27.73 -41.73 17.65
N HIS A 16 28.12 -40.75 18.46
CA HIS A 16 27.82 -39.35 18.16
C HIS A 16 28.51 -38.89 16.88
N SER A 17 29.77 -39.28 16.64
CA SER A 17 30.53 -38.85 15.45
C SER A 17 29.91 -39.31 14.13
N LYS A 18 29.33 -40.52 14.07
CA LYS A 18 28.66 -41.02 12.85
C LYS A 18 27.31 -40.37 12.55
N ASN A 19 26.66 -39.74 13.53
CA ASN A 19 25.34 -39.14 13.35
C ASN A 19 25.41 -37.71 12.76
N ILE A 20 26.53 -37.02 12.98
CA ILE A 20 26.76 -35.62 12.55
C ILE A 20 27.16 -35.51 11.07
N ASP A 21 27.61 -36.60 10.44
CA ASP A 21 28.02 -36.64 9.03
C ASP A 21 26.86 -36.41 8.05
N GLY A 22 25.60 -36.49 8.51
CA GLY A 22 24.41 -36.36 7.67
C GLY A 22 23.82 -34.95 7.49
N VAL A 23 24.28 -33.93 8.24
CA VAL A 23 23.50 -32.68 8.40
C VAL A 23 24.06 -31.46 7.66
N PHE A 24 25.24 -31.52 7.03
CA PHE A 24 25.75 -30.40 6.24
C PHE A 24 26.18 -30.80 4.84
N LYS A 25 25.20 -31.00 3.94
CA LYS A 25 25.42 -30.90 2.49
C LYS A 25 25.88 -29.47 2.17
N ARG A 26 27.20 -29.24 2.16
CA ARG A 26 27.81 -27.99 1.66
C ARG A 26 28.17 -28.17 0.19
N SER A 27 27.86 -27.16 -0.60
CA SER A 27 28.15 -27.14 -2.05
C SER A 27 29.64 -26.90 -2.31
N SER A 28 30.21 -27.54 -3.33
CA SER A 28 31.62 -27.36 -3.71
C SER A 28 31.89 -25.92 -4.17
N TYR A 29 32.94 -25.29 -3.64
CA TYR A 29 33.48 -24.03 -4.16
C TYR A 29 34.45 -24.30 -5.34
N PRO A 30 34.73 -23.30 -6.21
CA PRO A 30 35.62 -23.48 -7.36
C PRO A 30 37.09 -23.59 -6.92
N CYS A 31 37.48 -24.80 -6.51
CA CYS A 31 38.88 -25.20 -6.48
C CYS A 31 39.23 -25.73 -7.87
N GLY A 32 40.37 -25.34 -8.43
CA GLY A 32 40.74 -25.54 -9.85
C GLY A 32 40.95 -26.99 -10.33
N TYR A 33 40.30 -27.99 -9.73
CA TYR A 33 40.29 -29.41 -10.13
C TYR A 33 38.90 -30.02 -9.87
N PRO A 34 38.52 -31.13 -10.54
CA PRO A 34 37.15 -31.64 -10.48
C PRO A 34 36.85 -32.27 -9.12
N CYS A 35 36.31 -31.50 -8.19
CA CYS A 35 35.76 -32.01 -6.94
C CYS A 35 34.31 -32.51 -7.16
N PRO A 36 33.95 -33.71 -6.65
CA PRO A 36 32.57 -34.19 -6.68
C PRO A 36 31.64 -33.33 -5.82
N ILE A 37 30.32 -33.43 -6.06
CA ILE A 37 29.26 -32.63 -5.41
C ILE A 37 29.20 -32.87 -3.87
N SER A 38 29.85 -33.93 -3.37
CA SER A 38 29.98 -34.26 -1.96
C SER A 38 31.42 -34.08 -1.48
N CYS A 39 31.62 -33.19 -0.50
CA CYS A 39 32.92 -33.01 0.17
C CYS A 39 33.27 -34.23 1.04
N ALA A 40 34.50 -34.73 0.86
CA ALA A 40 35.14 -35.91 1.46
C ALA A 40 34.88 -37.26 0.75
N PRO A 41 35.92 -38.11 0.59
CA PRO A 41 37.29 -37.97 1.12
C PRO A 41 38.29 -37.26 0.19
N ALA A 42 37.86 -36.74 -0.97
CA ALA A 42 38.79 -36.34 -2.05
C ALA A 42 39.20 -34.84 -2.12
N CYS A 43 38.73 -33.96 -1.22
CA CYS A 43 38.99 -32.51 -1.33
C CYS A 43 39.63 -31.93 -0.04
N LEU A 44 40.48 -30.92 -0.20
CA LEU A 44 41.10 -30.19 0.94
C LEU A 44 40.02 -29.42 1.75
N PRO A 45 40.21 -29.25 3.08
CA PRO A 45 39.25 -28.55 3.94
C PRO A 45 38.92 -27.11 3.50
N ALA A 46 39.88 -26.45 2.82
CA ALA A 46 39.73 -25.10 2.29
C ALA A 46 38.64 -24.99 1.20
N CYS A 47 38.27 -26.10 0.56
CA CYS A 47 37.28 -26.14 -0.52
C CYS A 47 35.84 -26.41 -0.04
N CYS A 48 35.64 -26.67 1.26
CA CYS A 48 34.35 -27.06 1.85
C CYS A 48 33.75 -25.98 2.77
N ALA A 49 34.10 -24.71 2.54
CA ALA A 49 33.54 -23.57 3.26
C ALA A 49 32.01 -23.53 3.08
N ALA A 50 31.27 -23.17 4.13
CA ALA A 50 29.83 -22.93 4.02
C ALA A 50 29.56 -21.74 3.07
N PRO A 51 28.47 -21.75 2.29
CA PRO A 51 28.06 -20.59 1.50
C PRO A 51 28.04 -19.35 2.39
N ALA A 52 28.71 -18.27 1.98
CA ALA A 52 28.62 -17.00 2.70
C ALA A 52 27.12 -16.64 2.84
N PRO A 53 26.64 -16.17 4.02
CA PRO A 53 25.27 -15.75 4.15
C PRO A 53 24.99 -14.67 3.11
N ALA A 54 23.90 -14.82 2.35
CA ALA A 54 23.49 -13.84 1.37
C ALA A 54 23.45 -12.45 2.03
N PRO A 55 23.92 -11.37 1.37
CA PRO A 55 23.85 -10.04 1.94
C PRO A 55 22.38 -9.73 2.23
N VAL A 56 22.07 -9.55 3.51
CA VAL A 56 20.75 -9.08 3.94
C VAL A 56 20.67 -7.62 3.52
N TYR A 57 20.11 -7.37 2.33
CA TYR A 57 19.80 -6.02 1.88
C TYR A 57 18.68 -5.48 2.77
N VAL A 58 19.08 -4.75 3.81
CA VAL A 58 18.15 -3.93 4.59
C VAL A 58 17.63 -2.87 3.62
N ALA A 59 16.35 -2.95 3.28
CA ALA A 59 15.71 -1.95 2.43
C ALA A 59 15.98 -0.56 3.03
N PRO A 60 16.37 0.45 2.22
CA PRO A 60 16.59 1.79 2.70
C PRO A 60 15.36 2.26 3.47
N ALA A 61 15.56 2.81 4.66
CA ALA A 61 14.47 3.43 5.42
C ALA A 61 13.77 4.45 4.50
N PRO A 62 12.42 4.47 4.46
CA PRO A 62 11.71 5.42 3.62
C PRO A 62 12.15 6.83 4.00
N ALA A 63 12.36 7.68 2.99
CA ALA A 63 12.70 9.07 3.21
C ALA A 63 11.63 9.73 4.08
N PRO A 64 12.00 10.64 5.00
CA PRO A 64 11.02 11.35 5.80
C PRO A 64 10.10 12.14 4.87
N VAL A 65 8.79 11.86 4.96
CA VAL A 65 7.78 12.62 4.22
C VAL A 65 7.70 14.00 4.84
N TYR A 66 8.15 15.02 4.12
CA TYR A 66 7.99 16.40 4.54
C TYR A 66 6.52 16.79 4.45
N VAL A 67 5.89 17.03 5.60
CA VAL A 67 4.55 17.59 5.68
C VAL A 67 4.72 19.11 5.78
N PRO A 68 4.26 19.89 4.78
CA PRO A 68 4.33 21.33 4.86
C PRO A 68 3.48 21.84 6.05
N PRO A 69 3.92 22.90 6.74
CA PRO A 69 3.16 23.48 7.84
C PRO A 69 1.78 23.97 7.35
N PRO A 70 0.73 23.88 8.18
CA PRO A 70 -0.58 24.38 7.83
C PRO A 70 -0.51 25.88 7.54
N ALA A 71 -1.25 26.32 6.52
CA ALA A 71 -1.37 27.73 6.21
C ALA A 71 -1.94 28.52 7.42
N PRO A 72 -1.49 29.76 7.65
CA PRO A 72 -2.08 30.59 8.69
C PRO A 72 -3.57 30.81 8.41
N PRO A 73 -4.40 30.95 9.46
CA PRO A 73 -5.81 31.26 9.27
C PRO A 73 -5.95 32.60 8.54
N VAL A 74 -6.73 32.58 7.45
CA VAL A 74 -7.06 33.80 6.72
C VAL A 74 -8.09 34.57 7.52
N TYR A 75 -7.71 35.77 7.99
CA TYR A 75 -8.65 36.67 8.65
C TYR A 75 -9.59 37.29 7.61
N VAL A 76 -10.88 36.99 7.73
CA VAL A 76 -11.93 37.63 6.93
C VAL A 76 -12.57 38.71 7.81
N PRO A 77 -12.47 40.01 7.43
CA PRO A 77 -13.13 41.07 8.19
C PRO A 77 -14.65 40.89 8.16
N PRO A 78 -15.36 41.30 9.24
CA PRO A 78 -16.82 41.23 9.26
C PRO A 78 -17.41 42.14 8.16
N PRO A 79 -18.58 41.78 7.60
CA PRO A 79 -19.25 42.62 6.61
C PRO A 79 -19.63 43.98 7.22
N PRO A 80 -19.65 45.06 6.41
CA PRO A 80 -20.10 46.35 6.88
C PRO A 80 -21.57 46.31 7.32
N PRO A 81 -21.98 47.16 8.28
CA PRO A 81 -23.37 47.25 8.68
C PRO A 81 -24.26 47.70 7.51
N PRO A 82 -25.53 47.25 7.46
CA PRO A 82 -26.45 47.68 6.42
C PRO A 82 -26.71 49.20 6.52
N PRO A 83 -27.04 49.86 5.40
CA PRO A 83 -27.40 51.28 5.42
C PRO A 83 -28.67 51.49 6.25
N PRO A 84 -28.85 52.69 6.84
CA PRO A 84 -30.08 53.04 7.55
C PRO A 84 -31.30 52.89 6.66
N LEU A 85 -32.40 52.42 7.24
CA LEU A 85 -33.69 52.36 6.56
C LEU A 85 -34.15 53.78 6.19
N PRO A 86 -34.79 53.96 5.02
CA PRO A 86 -35.35 55.24 4.65
C PRO A 86 -36.47 55.65 5.62
N PRO A 87 -36.72 56.96 5.80
CA PRO A 87 -37.84 57.44 6.59
C PRO A 87 -39.17 56.87 6.08
N LEU A 88 -40.01 56.42 7.00
CA LEU A 88 -41.36 55.98 6.67
C LEU A 88 -42.16 57.17 6.11
N PRO A 89 -42.99 56.95 5.07
CA PRO A 89 -43.86 58.00 4.55
C PRO A 89 -44.87 58.45 5.62
N PRO A 90 -45.33 59.73 5.58
CA PRO A 90 -46.37 60.21 6.48
C PRO A 90 -47.63 59.36 6.35
N LEU A 91 -48.16 58.91 7.50
CA LEU A 91 -49.44 58.22 7.55
C LEU A 91 -50.54 59.16 7.02
N PRO A 92 -51.45 58.68 6.14
CA PRO A 92 -52.61 59.45 5.73
C PRO A 92 -53.45 59.90 6.94
N ALA A 93 -54.02 61.11 6.86
CA ALA A 93 -54.97 61.56 7.88
C ALA A 93 -56.19 60.62 7.91
N LEU A 94 -56.50 60.10 9.10
CA LEU A 94 -57.62 59.19 9.31
C LEU A 94 -58.95 59.90 9.02
N PRO A 95 -59.87 59.30 8.24
CA PRO A 95 -61.24 59.77 8.13
C PRO A 95 -61.93 59.85 9.49
N GLY A 96 -62.87 60.80 9.64
CA GLY A 96 -63.70 60.90 10.86
C GLY A 96 -64.45 59.60 11.16
N PRO A 97 -64.72 59.30 12.45
CA PRO A 97 -65.21 57.99 12.84
C PRO A 97 -66.65 57.74 12.32
N PRO A 98 -66.93 56.56 11.73
CA PRO A 98 -68.31 56.11 11.46
C PRO A 98 -69.13 55.95 12.75
N GLY A 99 -70.45 56.08 12.66
CA GLY A 99 -71.36 55.82 13.79
C GLY A 99 -71.18 54.39 14.34
N MET A 100 -71.32 54.23 15.66
CA MET A 100 -70.89 53.02 16.37
C MET A 100 -71.48 51.73 15.76
N PRO A 101 -70.65 50.85 15.19
CA PRO A 101 -71.09 49.53 14.75
C PRO A 101 -71.53 48.67 15.95
N GLY A 102 -72.47 47.75 15.73
CA GLY A 102 -72.77 46.70 16.71
C GLY A 102 -71.48 45.96 17.10
N LYS A 103 -71.38 45.56 18.37
CA LYS A 103 -70.16 44.94 18.92
C LYS A 103 -69.68 43.82 17.97
N PRO A 104 -68.44 43.88 17.46
CA PRO A 104 -67.88 42.81 16.65
C PRO A 104 -68.01 41.48 17.39
N GLY A 105 -68.41 40.43 16.67
CA GLY A 105 -68.25 39.07 17.18
C GLY A 105 -66.78 38.84 17.55
N PRO A 106 -66.49 37.96 18.53
CA PRO A 106 -65.11 37.66 18.88
C PRO A 106 -64.33 37.22 17.64
N SER A 107 -63.09 37.69 17.51
CA SER A 107 -62.21 37.27 16.42
C SER A 107 -62.19 35.74 16.36
N GLY A 108 -62.40 35.19 15.17
CA GLY A 108 -62.18 33.78 14.93
C GLY A 108 -60.77 33.40 15.37
N LEU A 109 -60.60 32.20 15.90
CA LEU A 109 -59.28 31.70 16.28
C LEU A 109 -58.35 31.77 15.06
N MET A 110 -57.10 32.21 15.30
CA MET A 110 -56.07 32.17 14.27
C MET A 110 -55.98 30.75 13.71
N GLY A 111 -55.99 30.63 12.39
CA GLY A 111 -55.86 29.32 11.74
C GLY A 111 -54.56 28.64 12.19
N PRO A 112 -54.53 27.29 12.22
CA PRO A 112 -53.30 26.58 12.55
C PRO A 112 -52.19 26.97 11.55
N PRO A 113 -50.91 26.92 11.97
CA PRO A 113 -49.79 27.07 11.05
C PRO A 113 -49.94 26.13 9.84
N GLY A 114 -49.52 26.60 8.66
CA GLY A 114 -49.49 25.76 7.47
C GLY A 114 -48.58 24.53 7.67
N PRO A 115 -48.80 23.44 6.91
CA PRO A 115 -47.94 22.28 6.97
C PRO A 115 -46.50 22.64 6.57
N PRO A 116 -45.48 21.93 7.08
CA PRO A 116 -44.11 22.07 6.62
C PRO A 116 -44.00 21.90 5.10
N GLY A 117 -43.06 22.62 4.49
CA GLY A 117 -42.77 22.47 3.06
C GLY A 117 -42.28 21.06 2.72
N ALA A 118 -42.44 20.66 1.46
CA ALA A 118 -41.93 19.38 0.98
C ALA A 118 -40.39 19.32 1.11
N PRO A 119 -39.82 18.12 1.35
CA PRO A 119 -38.37 17.94 1.32
C PRO A 119 -37.77 18.40 -0.02
N GLY A 120 -36.55 18.95 0.02
CA GLY A 120 -35.82 19.30 -1.20
C GLY A 120 -35.55 18.08 -2.09
N ALA A 121 -35.35 18.32 -3.39
CA ALA A 121 -34.98 17.26 -4.33
C ALA A 121 -33.61 16.64 -3.95
N PRO A 122 -33.39 15.34 -4.23
CA PRO A 122 -32.08 14.72 -4.08
C PRO A 122 -31.00 15.49 -4.85
N GLY A 123 -29.78 15.53 -4.30
CA GLY A 123 -28.63 16.10 -5.01
C GLY A 123 -28.31 15.35 -6.30
N ALA A 124 -27.62 16.02 -7.23
CA ALA A 124 -27.15 15.39 -8.47
C ALA A 124 -26.18 14.23 -8.16
N ALA A 125 -26.18 13.20 -9.02
CA ALA A 125 -25.20 12.13 -8.93
C ALA A 125 -23.77 12.67 -9.07
N GLY A 126 -22.83 12.06 -8.34
CA GLY A 126 -21.41 12.40 -8.47
C GLY A 126 -20.88 12.09 -9.87
N GLN A 127 -19.80 12.77 -10.27
CA GLN A 127 -19.15 12.48 -11.54
C GLN A 127 -18.49 11.09 -11.52
N PRO A 128 -18.42 10.40 -12.68
CA PRO A 128 -17.66 9.16 -12.79
C PRO A 128 -16.20 9.36 -12.36
N GLY A 129 -15.60 8.32 -11.77
CA GLY A 129 -14.18 8.32 -11.44
C GLY A 129 -13.30 8.43 -12.67
N VAL A 130 -12.09 8.95 -12.51
CA VAL A 130 -11.08 8.98 -13.59
C VAL A 130 -10.66 7.55 -13.96
N PRO A 131 -10.44 7.25 -15.26
CA PRO A 131 -9.87 5.98 -15.68
C PRO A 131 -8.54 5.69 -14.97
N GLY A 132 -8.27 4.42 -14.71
CA GLY A 132 -6.98 3.98 -14.14
C GLY A 132 -5.81 4.29 -15.09
N GLN A 133 -4.61 4.38 -14.52
CA GLN A 133 -3.40 4.54 -15.34
C GLN A 133 -3.13 3.27 -16.17
N PRO A 134 -2.53 3.41 -17.38
CA PRO A 134 -2.06 2.26 -18.14
C PRO A 134 -1.10 1.39 -17.33
N GLY A 135 -1.12 0.08 -17.58
CA GLY A 135 -0.17 -0.85 -16.98
C GLY A 135 1.28 -0.57 -17.41
N ALA A 136 2.24 -0.97 -16.57
CA ALA A 136 3.66 -0.86 -16.92
C ALA A 136 3.98 -1.72 -18.16
N PRO A 137 4.95 -1.31 -19.01
CA PRO A 137 5.42 -2.13 -20.12
C PRO A 137 5.90 -3.51 -19.66
N ALA A 138 5.76 -4.52 -20.52
CA ALA A 138 6.30 -5.84 -20.25
C ALA A 138 7.84 -5.79 -20.15
N PRO A 139 8.45 -6.59 -19.26
CA PRO A 139 9.90 -6.70 -19.22
C PRO A 139 10.44 -7.23 -20.56
N PRO A 140 11.68 -6.87 -20.95
CA PRO A 140 12.29 -7.40 -22.16
C PRO A 140 12.41 -8.93 -22.10
N PRO A 141 12.41 -9.62 -23.25
CA PRO A 141 12.60 -11.07 -23.29
C PRO A 141 13.95 -11.44 -22.66
N ALA A 142 13.98 -12.58 -21.97
CA ALA A 142 15.19 -13.09 -21.34
C ALA A 142 16.29 -13.31 -22.40
N PRO A 143 17.57 -13.01 -22.07
CA PRO A 143 18.68 -13.23 -23.00
C PRO A 143 18.79 -14.71 -23.38
N CYS A 144 19.28 -14.97 -24.60
CA CYS A 144 19.45 -16.34 -25.08
C CYS A 144 20.51 -17.10 -24.27
N PRO A 145 20.28 -18.38 -23.95
CA PRO A 145 21.31 -19.23 -23.37
C PRO A 145 22.55 -19.28 -24.28
N PRO A 146 23.78 -19.32 -23.73
CA PRO A 146 25.01 -19.30 -24.53
C PRO A 146 25.13 -20.49 -25.50
N ILE A 147 24.52 -21.63 -25.17
CA ILE A 147 24.44 -22.80 -26.04
C ILE A 147 23.65 -22.47 -27.31
N CYS A 148 22.57 -21.69 -27.19
CA CYS A 148 21.72 -21.29 -28.31
C CYS A 148 22.36 -20.22 -29.20
N ALA A 149 23.40 -19.52 -28.72
CA ALA A 149 24.16 -18.56 -29.53
C ALA A 149 25.10 -19.24 -30.53
N THR A 150 25.56 -20.46 -30.23
CA THR A 150 26.50 -21.22 -31.09
C THR A 150 25.87 -22.45 -31.73
N GLN A 151 24.83 -23.03 -31.13
CA GLN A 151 24.15 -24.24 -31.63
C GLN A 151 22.63 -24.15 -31.43
N CYS A 152 21.88 -24.09 -32.53
CA CYS A 152 20.41 -24.17 -32.49
C CYS A 152 19.95 -25.63 -32.28
N VAL A 153 19.96 -26.08 -31.02
CA VAL A 153 19.40 -27.37 -30.57
C VAL A 153 17.88 -27.30 -30.37
N MET A 154 17.21 -28.42 -30.14
CA MET A 154 15.73 -28.45 -30.00
C MET A 154 15.23 -27.84 -28.68
N ASP A 155 16.11 -27.73 -27.68
CA ASP A 155 15.83 -27.08 -26.39
C ASP A 155 15.89 -25.54 -26.43
N CYS A 156 16.35 -24.94 -27.53
CA CYS A 156 16.45 -23.50 -27.63
C CYS A 156 15.06 -22.87 -27.86
N PRO A 157 14.72 -21.79 -27.13
CA PRO A 157 13.43 -21.14 -27.31
C PRO A 157 13.33 -20.51 -28.70
N LEU A 158 12.10 -20.49 -29.25
CA LEU A 158 11.83 -20.06 -30.64
C LEU A 158 12.29 -18.62 -30.94
N TYR A 159 12.29 -17.75 -29.93
CA TYR A 159 12.77 -16.37 -30.09
C TYR A 159 14.30 -16.27 -30.26
N CYS A 160 15.05 -17.32 -29.91
CA CYS A 160 16.51 -17.40 -30.12
C CYS A 160 16.90 -18.08 -31.43
N CYS A 161 16.07 -19.00 -31.94
CA CYS A 161 16.34 -19.78 -33.16
C CYS A 161 15.13 -19.80 -34.11
N PRO A 162 14.80 -18.68 -34.79
CA PRO A 162 13.62 -18.56 -35.64
C PRO A 162 13.70 -19.36 -36.96
N THR A 163 14.88 -19.92 -37.29
CA THR A 163 15.12 -20.68 -38.52
C THR A 163 14.65 -22.14 -38.45
N LYS A 164 14.19 -22.61 -37.28
CA LYS A 164 13.54 -23.92 -37.17
C LYS A 164 12.04 -23.77 -37.39
N LYS A 165 11.62 -23.95 -38.65
CA LYS A 165 10.24 -24.21 -39.01
C LYS A 165 10.10 -25.65 -39.46
#